data_AF-A0A9N8ECT8-F1
#
_entry.id   AF-A0A9N8ECT8-F1
#
_cell.length_a   1.000
_cell.length_b   1.000
_cell.length_c   1.000
_cell.angle_alpha   90.00
_cell.angle_beta   90.00
_cell.angle_gamma   90.00
#
_symmetry.space_group_name_H-M   'P 1'
#
loop_
_entity.id
_entity.type
_entity.pdbx_description
1 polymer ?
#
loop_
_entity_poly.entity_id
_entity_poly.type
_entity_poly.pdbx_seq_one_letter_code
_entity_poly.pdbx_strand_id
1 'polypeptide(L)'
;MMYSSKHLILPLLLVVTILSSGVSGRRLTGPCNIPLDPDTHDSEHRSCIQACLGKLHRVEQSFVCDISADWMHHVGGTNQWYPATPPKGTGVHEYVAYTGTPPCRQNGHCVGCGANFVSGKRLCSIFIDPEDCSVTCDETSTLMESGLTDF
;
A
#
# COMPACT_ATOMS: atom_id res chain seq x y z
N MET A 1 14.71 40.14 61.70
CA MET A 1 13.53 40.24 60.81
C MET A 1 13.84 39.42 59.57
N MET A 2 13.31 38.19 59.49
CA MET A 2 13.57 37.25 58.38
C MET A 2 12.39 37.32 57.39
N TYR A 3 12.65 37.68 56.14
CA TYR A 3 11.69 37.61 55.05
C TYR A 3 11.66 36.17 54.50
N SER A 4 10.50 35.52 54.61
CA SER A 4 10.24 34.18 54.06
C SER A 4 9.59 34.33 52.68
N SER A 5 10.37 34.24 51.61
CA SER A 5 9.86 34.18 50.24
C SER A 5 9.22 32.82 49.97
N LYS A 6 7.91 32.79 49.73
CA LYS A 6 7.19 31.62 49.21
C LYS A 6 7.14 31.74 47.68
N HIS A 7 7.91 30.91 46.98
CA HIS A 7 7.79 30.74 45.54
C HIS A 7 6.53 29.91 45.21
N LEU A 8 5.52 30.55 44.63
CA LEU A 8 4.42 29.86 43.95
C LEU A 8 4.92 29.41 42.58
N ILE A 9 4.99 28.10 42.36
CA ILE A 9 5.17 27.51 41.04
C ILE A 9 3.77 27.16 40.52
N LEU A 10 3.28 27.90 39.53
CA LEU A 10 2.08 27.52 38.78
C LEU A 10 2.47 26.47 37.71
N PRO A 11 1.77 25.33 37.61
CA PRO A 11 1.98 24.40 36.52
C PRO A 11 1.35 24.95 35.22
N LEU A 12 2.21 25.17 34.22
CA LEU A 12 1.84 25.55 32.87
C LEU A 12 1.18 24.32 32.19
N LEU A 13 -0.14 24.30 32.11
CA LEU A 13 -0.90 23.30 31.36
C LEU A 13 -0.73 23.55 29.86
N LEU A 14 0.16 22.79 29.24
CA LEU A 14 0.36 22.78 27.79
C LEU A 14 -0.77 21.94 27.15
N VAL A 15 -1.82 22.62 26.68
CA VAL A 15 -2.89 21.97 25.89
C VAL A 15 -2.36 21.77 24.47
N VAL A 16 -1.93 20.54 24.17
CA VAL A 16 -1.59 20.13 22.79
C VAL A 16 -2.91 19.88 22.06
N THR A 17 -3.36 20.87 21.29
CA THR A 17 -4.47 20.69 20.34
C THR A 17 -3.94 19.86 19.16
N ILE A 18 -4.23 18.56 19.18
CA ILE A 18 -4.05 17.69 18.02
C ILE A 18 -5.08 18.12 16.98
N LEU A 19 -4.65 18.89 15.98
CA LEU A 19 -5.42 19.14 14.77
C LEU A 19 -5.46 17.83 13.99
N SER A 20 -6.45 17.00 14.27
CA SER A 20 -6.81 15.88 13.41
C SER A 20 -7.24 16.46 12.06
N SER A 21 -6.32 16.49 11.10
CA SER A 21 -6.63 16.80 9.71
C SER A 21 -7.58 15.71 9.19
N GLY A 22 -8.88 15.92 9.38
CA GLY A 22 -9.92 15.15 8.72
C GLY A 22 -9.81 15.43 7.23
N VAL A 23 -9.09 14.56 6.51
CA VAL A 23 -9.11 14.52 5.06
C VAL A 23 -10.56 14.25 4.67
N SER A 24 -11.20 15.26 4.11
CA SER A 24 -12.58 15.19 3.63
C SER A 24 -12.60 14.27 2.41
N GLY A 25 -12.72 12.96 2.66
CA GLY A 25 -12.92 11.96 1.62
C GLY A 25 -14.15 12.31 0.79
N ARG A 26 -13.92 12.82 -0.42
CA ARG A 26 -14.98 12.91 -1.42
C ARG A 26 -15.42 11.48 -1.72
N ARG A 27 -16.65 11.13 -1.35
CA ARG A 27 -17.26 9.85 -1.71
C ARG A 27 -17.34 9.78 -3.24
N LEU A 28 -16.41 9.06 -3.87
CA LEU A 28 -16.43 8.83 -5.30
C LEU A 28 -17.64 7.94 -5.61
N THR A 29 -18.62 8.49 -6.33
CA THR A 29 -19.84 7.77 -6.72
C THR A 29 -19.63 6.81 -7.89
N GLY A 30 -18.43 6.79 -8.48
CA GLY A 30 -18.04 5.89 -9.57
C GLY A 30 -17.40 4.56 -9.09
N PRO A 31 -17.15 3.62 -10.02
CA PRO A 31 -16.33 2.45 -9.73
C PRO A 31 -14.90 2.88 -9.37
N CYS A 32 -14.28 2.20 -8.41
CA CYS A 32 -12.89 2.43 -8.09
C CYS A 32 -12.04 2.04 -9.30
N ASN A 33 -11.19 2.96 -9.73
CA ASN A 33 -10.22 2.73 -10.80
C ASN A 33 -8.90 3.31 -10.31
N ILE A 34 -8.14 2.48 -9.60
CA ILE A 34 -6.90 2.90 -8.94
C ILE A 34 -5.72 2.41 -9.79
N PRO A 35 -4.93 3.32 -10.40
CA PRO A 35 -3.72 2.93 -11.11
C PRO A 35 -2.73 2.28 -10.14
N LEU A 36 -2.27 1.06 -10.44
CA LEU A 36 -1.26 0.36 -9.65
C LEU A 36 0.18 0.63 -10.13
N ASP A 37 0.33 1.29 -11.28
CA ASP A 37 1.65 1.68 -11.80
C ASP A 37 2.25 2.79 -10.90
N PRO A 38 3.37 2.53 -10.20
CA PRO A 38 3.98 3.47 -9.27
C PRO A 38 4.58 4.71 -9.94
N ASP A 39 4.78 4.70 -11.27
CA ASP A 39 5.27 5.84 -12.03
C ASP A 39 4.12 6.78 -12.46
N THR A 40 2.86 6.43 -12.18
CA THR A 40 1.70 7.29 -12.48
C THR A 40 1.61 8.46 -11.48
N HIS A 41 1.60 9.70 -11.99
CA HIS A 41 1.77 10.91 -11.18
C HIS A 41 0.51 11.45 -10.47
N ASP A 42 -0.68 10.89 -10.72
CA ASP A 42 -1.95 11.55 -10.40
C ASP A 42 -2.81 10.85 -9.33
N SER A 43 -2.29 9.83 -8.65
CA SER A 43 -3.06 9.15 -7.59
C SER A 43 -2.82 9.82 -6.23
N GLU A 44 -3.91 10.19 -5.55
CA GLU A 44 -3.91 10.57 -4.12
C GLU A 44 -3.25 9.47 -3.24
N HIS A 45 -3.25 8.24 -3.76
CA HIS A 45 -2.70 7.02 -3.15
C HIS A 45 -1.20 6.79 -3.45
N ARG A 46 -0.51 7.76 -4.08
CA ARG A 46 0.87 7.62 -4.56
C ARG A 46 1.83 7.16 -3.47
N SER A 47 1.69 7.62 -2.23
CA SER A 47 2.63 7.24 -1.15
C SER A 47 2.63 5.73 -0.87
N CYS A 48 1.46 5.12 -0.77
CA CYS A 48 1.28 3.69 -0.49
C CYS A 48 1.73 2.84 -1.69
N ILE A 49 1.22 3.13 -2.89
CA ILE A 49 1.55 2.37 -4.11
C ILE A 49 3.04 2.50 -4.47
N GLN A 50 3.61 3.71 -4.38
CA GLN A 50 5.02 3.93 -4.66
C GLN A 50 5.94 3.27 -3.63
N ALA A 51 5.56 3.28 -2.34
CA ALA A 51 6.35 2.62 -1.30
C ALA A 51 6.38 1.09 -1.49
N CYS A 52 5.23 0.49 -1.80
CA CYS A 52 5.12 -0.95 -2.04
C CYS A 52 5.74 -1.36 -3.39
N LEU A 53 5.38 -0.72 -4.50
CA LEU A 53 5.68 -1.20 -5.87
C LEU A 53 6.83 -0.46 -6.58
N GLY A 54 7.28 0.69 -6.07
CA GLY A 54 8.18 1.60 -6.78
C GLY A 54 9.51 0.99 -7.21
N LYS A 55 10.06 0.03 -6.44
CA LYS A 55 11.29 -0.69 -6.81
C LYS A 55 11.02 -2.04 -7.48
N LEU A 56 9.82 -2.58 -7.30
CA LEU A 56 9.53 -3.98 -7.64
C LEU A 56 9.27 -4.17 -9.12
N HIS A 57 8.56 -3.24 -9.76
CA HIS A 57 8.15 -3.38 -11.16
C HIS A 57 9.29 -3.54 -12.18
N ARG A 58 10.50 -3.13 -11.79
CA ARG A 58 11.71 -3.24 -12.62
C ARG A 58 12.44 -4.58 -12.45
N VAL A 59 12.07 -5.37 -11.44
CA VAL A 59 12.65 -6.68 -11.18
C VAL A 59 11.92 -7.70 -12.05
N GLU A 60 12.61 -8.32 -13.01
CA GLU A 60 12.04 -9.30 -13.97
C GLU A 60 11.31 -10.47 -13.31
N GLN A 61 11.72 -10.82 -12.08
CA GLN A 61 11.11 -11.88 -11.28
C GLN A 61 10.15 -11.32 -10.24
N SER A 62 9.42 -10.25 -10.55
CA SER A 62 8.35 -9.73 -9.70
C SER A 62 7.01 -9.84 -10.40
N PHE A 63 5.93 -9.83 -9.63
CA PHE A 63 4.57 -9.77 -10.16
C PHE A 63 3.60 -9.28 -9.09
N VAL A 64 2.45 -8.78 -9.53
CA VAL A 64 1.38 -8.28 -8.65
C VAL A 64 0.09 -9.03 -8.94
N CYS A 65 -0.49 -9.63 -7.92
CA CYS A 65 -1.75 -10.38 -7.98
C CYS A 65 -2.82 -9.73 -7.11
N ASP A 66 -4.06 -9.65 -7.59
CA ASP A 66 -5.26 -9.56 -6.74
C ASP A 66 -5.60 -10.97 -6.30
N ILE A 67 -5.27 -11.28 -5.05
CA ILE A 67 -5.46 -12.61 -4.48
C ILE A 67 -6.91 -12.87 -4.03
N SER A 68 -7.75 -11.84 -4.10
CA SER A 68 -9.19 -11.89 -3.79
C SER A 68 -10.03 -12.22 -5.03
N ALA A 69 -9.46 -12.06 -6.24
CA ALA A 69 -10.17 -12.23 -7.51
C ALA A 69 -9.40 -13.06 -8.56
N ASP A 70 -8.31 -13.73 -8.18
CA ASP A 70 -7.48 -14.55 -9.08
C ASP A 70 -7.04 -13.78 -10.34
N TRP A 71 -6.50 -12.57 -10.15
CA TRP A 71 -6.16 -11.68 -11.25
C TRP A 71 -4.72 -11.17 -11.17
N MET A 72 -3.99 -11.18 -12.28
CA MET A 72 -2.62 -10.66 -12.35
C MET A 72 -2.62 -9.25 -12.95
N HIS A 73 -2.07 -8.30 -12.20
CA HIS A 73 -2.03 -6.89 -12.58
C HIS A 73 -0.74 -6.48 -13.26
N HIS A 74 0.35 -7.18 -12.97
CA HIS A 74 1.67 -6.85 -13.49
C HIS A 74 2.61 -8.04 -13.47
N VAL A 75 3.45 -8.12 -14.49
CA VAL A 75 4.64 -8.97 -14.56
C VAL A 75 5.85 -8.07 -14.69
N GLY A 76 6.80 -8.25 -13.79
CA GLY A 76 8.04 -7.48 -13.71
C GLY A 76 8.88 -7.58 -14.99
N GLY A 77 9.64 -6.53 -15.27
CA GLY A 77 10.39 -6.41 -16.53
C GLY A 77 9.52 -6.00 -17.73
N THR A 78 8.22 -5.81 -17.52
CA THR A 78 7.32 -5.18 -18.50
C THR A 78 6.92 -3.78 -18.02
N ASN A 79 6.43 -2.94 -18.93
CA ASN A 79 5.81 -1.66 -18.57
C ASN A 79 4.27 -1.76 -18.55
N GLN A 80 3.72 -2.98 -18.52
CA GLN A 80 2.28 -3.21 -18.62
C GLN A 80 1.67 -3.38 -17.24
N TRP A 81 0.68 -2.55 -16.96
CA TRP A 81 -0.08 -2.54 -15.71
C TRP A 81 -1.57 -2.57 -16.00
N TYR A 82 -2.31 -3.34 -15.21
CA TYR A 82 -3.75 -3.21 -15.11
C TYR A 82 -4.15 -2.47 -13.84
N PRO A 83 -5.07 -1.50 -13.93
CA PRO A 83 -5.56 -0.82 -12.75
C PRO A 83 -6.31 -1.79 -11.85
N ALA A 84 -6.42 -1.46 -10.58
CA ALA A 84 -7.33 -2.12 -9.67
C ALA A 84 -8.74 -1.56 -9.86
N THR A 85 -9.69 -2.45 -10.19
CA THR A 85 -11.11 -2.12 -10.35
C THR A 85 -12.01 -3.09 -9.56
N PRO A 86 -11.83 -3.19 -8.24
CA PRO A 86 -12.66 -4.08 -7.44
C PRO A 86 -14.13 -3.64 -7.51
N PRO A 87 -15.09 -4.55 -7.79
CA PRO A 87 -16.51 -4.19 -7.82
C PRO A 87 -17.04 -3.79 -6.43
N LYS A 88 -18.03 -2.90 -6.36
CA LYS A 88 -18.70 -2.60 -5.09
C LYS A 88 -19.39 -3.85 -4.53
N GLY A 89 -19.38 -3.99 -3.19
CA GLY A 89 -20.00 -5.11 -2.48
C GLY A 89 -19.19 -6.40 -2.45
N THR A 90 -17.95 -6.44 -2.99
CA THR A 90 -17.08 -7.62 -2.93
C THR A 90 -16.18 -7.66 -1.69
N GLY A 91 -16.24 -6.62 -0.85
CA GLY A 91 -15.36 -6.45 0.30
C GLY A 91 -13.98 -5.91 -0.10
N VAL A 92 -13.07 -5.83 0.87
CA VAL A 92 -11.72 -5.31 0.63
C VAL A 92 -10.92 -6.29 -0.22
N HIS A 93 -10.35 -5.81 -1.32
CA HIS A 93 -9.44 -6.59 -2.18
C HIS A 93 -7.99 -6.41 -1.74
N GLU A 94 -7.24 -7.50 -1.76
CA GLU A 94 -5.82 -7.52 -1.46
C GLU A 94 -4.96 -7.75 -2.72
N TYR A 95 -4.12 -6.76 -3.03
CA TYR A 95 -3.18 -6.76 -4.13
C TYR A 95 -1.77 -6.98 -3.59
N VAL A 96 -1.18 -8.10 -3.93
CA VAL A 96 0.06 -8.57 -3.32
C VAL A 96 1.18 -8.55 -4.33
N ALA A 97 2.29 -7.92 -3.95
CA ALA A 97 3.52 -7.96 -4.72
C ALA A 97 4.39 -9.15 -4.26
N TYR A 98 4.90 -9.90 -5.22
CA TYR A 98 5.75 -11.05 -4.99
C TYR A 98 7.07 -10.93 -5.73
N THR A 99 8.12 -11.55 -5.19
CA THR A 99 9.25 -12.03 -6.00
C THR A 99 9.13 -13.53 -6.25
N GLY A 100 9.46 -13.98 -7.45
CA GLY A 100 9.46 -15.38 -7.86
C GLY A 100 9.08 -15.53 -9.34
N THR A 101 8.70 -16.76 -9.71
CA THR A 101 8.15 -17.02 -11.03
C THR A 101 6.67 -16.63 -11.05
N PRO A 102 6.24 -15.71 -11.93
CA PRO A 102 4.83 -15.37 -12.07
C PRO A 102 4.00 -16.62 -12.42
N PRO A 103 2.81 -16.80 -11.81
CA PRO A 103 1.97 -17.97 -12.06
C PRO A 103 1.39 -17.98 -13.49
N CYS A 104 1.28 -16.81 -14.11
CA CYS A 104 0.82 -16.63 -15.49
C CYS A 104 1.80 -15.78 -16.28
N ARG A 105 1.81 -15.94 -17.61
CA ARG A 105 2.74 -15.21 -18.50
C ARG A 105 2.25 -13.82 -18.92
N GLN A 106 0.99 -13.50 -18.68
CA GLN A 106 0.34 -12.27 -19.14
C GLN A 106 -0.65 -11.76 -18.11
N ASN A 107 -0.79 -10.44 -17.99
CA ASN A 107 -1.77 -9.81 -17.11
C ASN A 107 -3.20 -10.27 -17.45
N GLY A 108 -4.09 -10.26 -16.45
CA GLY A 108 -5.47 -10.71 -16.60
C GLY A 108 -5.86 -11.82 -15.63
N HIS A 109 -6.97 -12.51 -15.93
CA HIS A 109 -7.42 -13.65 -15.15
C HIS A 109 -6.33 -14.74 -15.06
N CYS A 110 -6.00 -15.12 -13.83
CA CYS A 110 -4.92 -16.03 -13.50
C CYS A 110 -5.26 -16.79 -12.22
N VAL A 111 -5.74 -18.04 -12.34
CA VAL A 111 -6.07 -18.91 -11.18
C VAL A 111 -4.88 -19.06 -10.21
N GLY A 112 -3.65 -19.02 -10.72
CA GLY A 112 -2.44 -19.08 -9.89
C GLY A 112 -2.18 -17.82 -9.06
N CYS A 113 -2.95 -16.74 -9.23
CA CYS A 113 -2.95 -15.58 -8.36
C CYS A 113 -3.83 -15.74 -7.12
N GLY A 114 -4.61 -16.82 -6.98
CA GLY A 114 -5.41 -17.01 -5.78
C GLY A 114 -4.56 -17.23 -4.53
N ALA A 115 -5.10 -16.84 -3.37
CA ALA A 115 -4.39 -16.85 -2.09
C ALA A 115 -3.69 -18.18 -1.74
N ASN A 116 -4.18 -19.31 -2.25
CA ASN A 116 -3.64 -20.64 -1.98
C ASN A 116 -2.63 -21.14 -3.04
N PHE A 117 -2.43 -20.41 -4.14
CA PHE A 117 -1.71 -20.91 -5.31
C PHE A 117 -0.41 -20.15 -5.62
N VAL A 118 -0.24 -18.93 -5.09
CA VAL A 118 0.94 -18.13 -5.41
C VAL A 118 2.20 -18.69 -4.76
N SER A 119 3.10 -19.21 -5.60
CA SER A 119 4.44 -19.63 -5.19
C SER A 119 5.43 -18.45 -5.34
N GLY A 120 5.52 -17.59 -4.33
CA GLY A 120 6.44 -16.45 -4.33
C GLY A 120 6.69 -15.91 -2.93
N LYS A 121 7.78 -15.16 -2.74
CA LYS A 121 8.00 -14.40 -1.50
C LYS A 121 7.16 -13.14 -1.57
N ARG A 122 6.18 -13.02 -0.68
CA ARG A 122 5.38 -11.79 -0.47
C ARG A 122 6.31 -10.65 -0.04
N LEU A 123 6.12 -9.48 -0.65
CA LEU A 123 6.95 -8.30 -0.40
C LEU A 123 6.16 -7.21 0.31
N CYS A 124 4.95 -6.95 -0.17
CA CYS A 124 4.02 -6.01 0.41
C CYS A 124 2.61 -6.31 -0.08
N SER A 125 1.62 -5.70 0.55
CA SER A 125 0.21 -5.84 0.17
C SER A 125 -0.47 -4.49 0.19
N ILE A 126 -1.33 -4.26 -0.80
CA ILE A 126 -2.14 -3.06 -0.95
C ILE A 126 -3.59 -3.53 -0.80
N PHE A 127 -4.33 -2.86 0.08
CA PHE A 127 -5.74 -3.16 0.32
C PHE A 127 -6.57 -2.02 -0.23
N ILE A 128 -7.57 -2.37 -1.04
CA ILE A 128 -8.49 -1.40 -1.64
C ILE A 128 -9.90 -1.77 -1.24
N ASP A 129 -10.58 -0.84 -0.55
CA ASP A 129 -12.00 -0.97 -0.25
C ASP A 129 -12.81 -0.40 -1.43
N PRO A 130 -13.58 -1.22 -2.17
CA PRO A 130 -14.37 -0.73 -3.28
C PRO A 130 -15.53 0.18 -2.86
N GLU A 131 -15.91 0.21 -1.58
CA GLU A 131 -17.03 1.03 -1.11
C GLU A 131 -16.73 2.54 -1.16
N ASP A 132 -15.51 2.92 -0.80
CA ASP A 132 -15.05 4.31 -0.75
C ASP A 132 -13.74 4.58 -1.53
N CYS A 133 -13.18 3.56 -2.18
CA CYS A 133 -11.92 3.60 -2.89
C CYS A 133 -10.72 3.97 -2.01
N SER A 134 -10.82 3.75 -0.70
CA SER A 134 -9.69 3.91 0.20
C SER A 134 -8.61 2.88 -0.11
N VAL A 135 -7.36 3.31 0.01
CA VAL A 135 -6.19 2.48 -0.26
C VAL A 135 -5.31 2.49 0.99
N THR A 136 -4.98 1.31 1.49
CA THR A 136 -4.04 1.12 2.60
C THR A 136 -2.96 0.12 2.20
N CYS A 137 -1.82 0.15 2.88
CA CYS A 137 -0.69 -0.73 2.59
C CYS A 137 -0.24 -1.45 3.86
N ASP A 138 0.13 -2.72 3.71
CA ASP A 138 0.96 -3.44 4.68
C ASP A 138 2.31 -3.76 4.01
N GLU A 139 3.37 -3.14 4.53
CA GLU A 139 4.72 -3.49 4.17
C GLU A 139 5.14 -4.67 5.05
N THR A 140 4.98 -5.89 4.53
CA THR A 140 5.54 -7.09 5.17
C THR A 140 7.06 -7.00 5.06
N SER A 141 7.67 -6.31 6.03
CA SER A 141 9.07 -5.90 6.04
C SER A 141 9.96 -7.12 6.26
N THR A 142 10.16 -7.92 5.21
CA THR A 142 11.23 -8.94 5.17
C THR A 142 12.51 -8.35 4.56
N LEU A 143 12.74 -7.05 4.83
CA LEU A 143 13.94 -6.28 4.52
C LEU A 143 14.53 -5.62 5.77
N MET A 144 14.36 -6.24 6.94
CA MET A 144 15.27 -6.08 8.06
C MET A 144 15.98 -7.42 8.34
N GLU A 145 16.85 -7.86 7.43
CA GLU A 145 18.07 -8.62 7.76
C GLU A 145 18.82 -9.02 6.48
N SER A 146 19.39 -8.04 5.80
CA SER A 146 20.66 -8.27 5.08
C SER A 146 21.28 -6.91 4.85
N GLY A 147 22.22 -6.55 5.73
CA GLY A 147 23.09 -5.41 5.54
C GLY A 147 23.67 -5.42 4.13
N LEU A 148 23.29 -4.42 3.33
CA LEU A 148 24.12 -3.96 2.25
C LEU A 148 25.20 -3.09 2.91
N THR A 149 26.34 -3.70 3.21
CA THR A 149 27.60 -2.97 3.27
C THR A 149 27.91 -2.43 1.88
N ASP A 150 28.37 -1.19 1.85
CA ASP A 150 28.97 -0.48 0.73
C ASP A 150 29.75 -1.39 -0.23
N PHE A 151 29.51 -1.20 -1.52
CA PHE A 151 30.49 -1.41 -2.59
C PHE A 151 30.40 -0.27 -3.60
#